data_AF-A0A151X5E4-F1
#
_entry.id   AF-A0A151X5E4-F1
#
_cell.length_a   1.000
_cell.length_b   1.000
_cell.length_c   1.000
_cell.angle_alpha   90.00
_cell.angle_beta   90.00
_cell.angle_gamma   90.00
#
_symmetry.space_group_name_H-M   'P 1'
#
loop_
_entity.id
_entity.type
_entity.pdbx_description
1 polymer ?
#
loop_
_entity_poly.entity_id
_entity_poly.type
_entity_poly.pdbx_seq_one_letter_code
_entity_poly.pdbx_strand_id
1 'polypeptide(L)'
;MVSPEDIEEFIEKAFLKLTENYIQEGAVINDLKSITMTANPKSAKNRSFTTRSKKLLVMLLIPFLYGMFNRYIYNNIIKNFQGTRCLLPNNYLIWEFTRPITNCDYCRDVEAPLILPNLTKEEFRFYSYSSRPMIIKNAAYDWPAHKEFTLDFFRNLYERIEGAYESIEEECQFLHFKSNFANLREVFAMSEGRASYREGEDPWYVGWKNCHPQILDTMKQFYNIPHFLPDDAEIPYSNYIFMGYEEGAVMHLDYISRLMWQAQVIGSKTWIVAPTPECDNECRSFKFSVNVTDVVLLDTRIWYHSTHIENGNLSLTVTSEYG
;
A
#
# COMPACT_ATOMS: atom_id res chain seq x y z
N MET A 1 -45.69 48.63 -20.60
CA MET A 1 -44.49 48.65 -19.75
C MET A 1 -43.49 49.55 -20.45
N VAL A 2 -43.14 50.69 -19.86
CA VAL A 2 -42.18 51.67 -20.42
C VAL A 2 -40.77 51.16 -20.13
N SER A 3 -39.87 51.18 -21.12
CA SER A 3 -38.51 50.67 -20.95
C SER A 3 -37.67 51.65 -20.10
N PRO A 4 -36.63 51.20 -19.37
CA PRO A 4 -35.76 52.09 -18.59
C PRO A 4 -35.07 53.18 -19.42
N GLU A 5 -34.77 52.90 -20.70
CA GLU A 5 -34.17 53.86 -21.63
C GLU A 5 -35.14 55.00 -21.98
N ASP A 6 -36.44 54.71 -22.09
CA ASP A 6 -37.47 55.73 -22.34
C ASP A 6 -37.64 56.69 -21.14
N ILE A 7 -37.34 56.23 -19.91
CA ILE A 7 -37.41 57.05 -18.69
C ILE A 7 -36.24 58.03 -18.64
N GLU A 8 -35.03 57.57 -19.01
CA GLU A 8 -33.84 58.41 -19.01
C GLU A 8 -33.96 59.54 -20.05
N GLU A 9 -34.43 59.22 -21.26
CA GLU A 9 -34.68 60.23 -22.30
C GLU A 9 -35.78 61.23 -21.88
N PHE A 10 -36.81 60.75 -21.17
CA PHE A 10 -37.86 61.62 -20.62
C PHE A 10 -37.31 62.59 -19.55
N ILE A 11 -36.45 62.10 -18.65
CA ILE A 11 -35.83 62.92 -17.61
C ILE A 11 -34.92 63.97 -18.24
N GLU A 12 -34.10 63.59 -19.23
CA GLU A 12 -33.21 64.53 -19.92
C GLU A 12 -34.00 65.64 -20.63
N LYS A 13 -35.06 65.28 -21.38
CA LYS A 13 -35.95 66.26 -22.02
C LYS A 13 -36.65 67.17 -21.01
N ALA A 14 -37.10 66.63 -19.88
CA ALA A 14 -37.72 67.42 -18.83
C ALA A 14 -36.73 68.41 -18.21
N PHE A 15 -35.49 67.98 -17.95
CA PHE A 15 -34.45 68.82 -17.35
C PHE A 15 -34.00 69.94 -18.29
N LEU A 16 -33.83 69.64 -19.59
CA LEU A 16 -33.51 70.64 -20.61
C LEU A 16 -34.62 71.70 -20.71
N LYS A 17 -35.88 71.27 -20.76
CA LYS A 17 -37.03 72.19 -20.82
C LYS A 17 -37.14 73.07 -19.56
N LEU A 18 -36.87 72.50 -18.38
CA LEU A 18 -36.87 73.26 -17.13
C LEU A 18 -35.75 74.31 -17.13
N THR A 19 -34.56 73.93 -17.59
CA THR A 19 -33.40 74.83 -17.68
C THR A 19 -33.65 75.97 -18.67
N GLU A 20 -34.26 75.67 -19.82
CA GLU A 20 -34.62 76.67 -20.83
C GLU A 20 -35.65 77.66 -20.30
N ASN A 21 -36.71 77.19 -19.62
CA ASN A 21 -37.68 78.06 -18.95
C ASN A 21 -37.02 78.94 -17.87
N TYR A 22 -36.11 78.38 -17.08
CA TYR A 22 -35.42 79.11 -16.02
C TYR A 22 -34.55 80.25 -16.58
N ILE A 23 -33.92 80.03 -17.74
CA ILE A 23 -33.16 81.07 -18.46
C ILE A 23 -34.11 82.12 -19.06
N GLN A 24 -35.27 81.72 -19.59
CA GLN A 24 -36.27 82.66 -20.12
C GLN A 24 -36.86 83.59 -19.05
N GLU A 25 -36.95 83.15 -17.79
CA GLU A 25 -37.37 84.00 -16.67
C GLU A 25 -36.25 84.91 -16.12
N GLY A 26 -35.11 85.00 -16.81
CA GLY A 26 -34.05 85.96 -16.54
C GLY A 26 -32.96 85.48 -15.58
N ALA A 27 -32.92 84.20 -15.24
CA ALA A 27 -31.87 83.62 -14.40
C ALA A 27 -30.60 83.27 -15.21
N VAL A 28 -29.42 83.47 -14.62
CA VAL A 28 -28.13 83.24 -15.29
C VAL A 28 -27.62 81.83 -14.99
N ILE A 29 -27.14 81.10 -16.00
CA ILE A 29 -26.62 79.71 -15.88
C ILE A 29 -25.57 79.55 -14.75
N ASN A 30 -24.81 80.60 -14.44
CA ASN A 30 -23.81 80.56 -13.37
C ASN A 30 -24.42 80.38 -11.97
N ASP A 31 -25.68 80.79 -11.76
CA ASP A 31 -26.38 80.60 -10.49
C ASP A 31 -26.77 79.12 -10.28
N LEU A 32 -27.07 78.39 -11.36
CA LEU A 32 -27.28 76.94 -11.32
C LEU A 32 -25.99 76.17 -11.00
N LYS A 33 -24.84 76.63 -11.53
CA LYS A 33 -23.52 76.07 -11.21
C LYS A 33 -23.07 76.37 -9.78
N SER A 34 -23.39 77.55 -9.25
CA SER A 34 -23.00 77.91 -7.88
C SER A 34 -23.77 77.11 -6.83
N ILE A 35 -25.04 76.75 -7.09
CA ILE A 35 -25.86 75.88 -6.22
C ILE A 35 -25.41 74.41 -6.29
N THR A 36 -24.98 73.92 -7.45
CA THR A 36 -24.39 72.56 -7.56
C THR A 36 -22.98 72.46 -6.97
N MET A 37 -22.21 73.56 -6.96
CA MET A 37 -20.87 73.59 -6.34
C MET A 37 -20.85 73.96 -4.85
N THR A 38 -21.94 74.49 -4.27
CA THR A 38 -22.05 74.77 -2.82
C THR A 38 -22.55 73.57 -1.99
N ALA A 39 -22.88 72.44 -2.63
CA ALA A 39 -23.18 71.18 -1.98
C ALA A 39 -21.94 70.29 -1.75
N ASN A 40 -20.78 70.84 -1.37
CA ASN A 40 -19.87 70.22 -0.38
C ASN A 40 -18.72 71.15 0.05
N PRO A 41 -18.82 71.81 1.22
CA PRO A 41 -17.71 72.54 1.82
C PRO A 41 -16.91 71.61 2.76
N LYS A 42 -15.66 71.29 2.39
CA LYS A 42 -14.47 71.14 3.28
C LYS A 42 -13.29 70.51 2.53
N SER A 43 -12.64 71.31 1.68
CA SER A 43 -11.27 71.07 1.24
C SER A 43 -10.32 71.94 2.06
N ALA A 44 -9.80 71.41 3.18
CA ALA A 44 -8.48 71.73 3.72
C ALA A 44 -8.18 70.77 4.88
N LYS A 45 -7.02 70.08 4.82
CA LYS A 45 -6.50 69.04 5.74
C LYS A 45 -7.06 67.63 5.53
N ASN A 46 -6.49 66.86 4.59
CA ASN A 46 -6.33 65.39 4.74
C ASN A 46 -5.42 64.67 3.72
N ARG A 47 -4.43 65.36 3.12
CA ARG A 47 -3.46 64.70 2.21
C ARG A 47 -2.29 64.00 2.92
N SER A 48 -2.03 64.30 4.20
CA SER A 48 -1.02 63.59 5.00
C SER A 48 -1.60 62.39 5.76
N PHE A 49 -2.89 62.40 6.10
CA PHE A 49 -3.51 61.34 6.90
C PHE A 49 -3.78 60.07 6.09
N THR A 50 -4.20 60.17 4.82
CA THR A 50 -4.40 59.01 3.93
C THR A 50 -3.09 58.32 3.56
N THR A 51 -2.00 59.07 3.35
CA THR A 51 -0.68 58.49 3.04
C THR A 51 -0.01 57.90 4.28
N ARG A 52 -0.17 58.53 5.46
CA ARG A 52 0.31 58.00 6.75
C ARG A 52 -0.51 56.79 7.21
N SER A 53 -1.83 56.80 6.97
CA SER A 53 -2.75 55.68 7.17
C SER A 53 -2.39 54.49 6.27
N LYS A 54 -2.14 54.70 4.97
CA LYS A 54 -1.71 53.62 4.06
C LYS A 54 -0.34 53.06 4.44
N LYS A 55 0.64 53.91 4.81
CA LYS A 55 1.95 53.44 5.30
C LYS A 55 1.85 52.68 6.62
N LEU A 56 0.98 53.11 7.53
CA LEU A 56 0.72 52.42 8.80
C LEU A 56 0.00 51.08 8.57
N LEU A 57 -0.98 51.06 7.65
CA LEU A 57 -1.70 49.86 7.25
C LEU A 57 -0.75 48.84 6.59
N VAL A 58 0.15 49.29 5.71
CA VAL A 58 1.18 48.45 5.11
C VAL A 58 2.20 47.96 6.16
N MET A 59 2.63 48.83 7.08
CA MET A 59 3.50 48.46 8.22
C MET A 59 2.86 47.44 9.15
N LEU A 60 1.54 47.39 9.26
CA LEU A 60 0.81 46.40 10.05
C LEU A 60 0.48 45.12 9.27
N LEU A 61 0.16 45.24 7.97
CA LEU A 61 -0.18 44.13 7.10
C LEU A 61 1.03 43.25 6.76
N ILE A 62 2.21 43.84 6.54
CA ILE A 62 3.43 43.07 6.21
C ILE A 62 3.80 42.08 7.32
N PRO A 63 3.95 42.47 8.60
CA PRO A 63 4.26 41.53 9.68
C PRO A 63 3.10 40.57 9.95
N PHE A 64 1.84 40.98 9.71
CA PHE A 64 0.69 40.08 9.81
C PHE A 64 0.72 38.98 8.73
N LEU A 65 0.98 39.35 7.48
CA LEU A 65 1.12 38.40 6.36
C LEU A 65 2.37 37.52 6.54
N TYR A 66 3.48 38.07 7.02
CA TYR A 66 4.68 37.31 7.38
C TYR A 66 4.41 36.34 8.53
N GLY A 67 3.64 36.75 9.54
CA GLY A 67 3.21 35.89 10.64
C GLY A 67 2.28 34.77 10.17
N MET A 68 1.33 35.06 9.28
CA MET A 68 0.47 34.05 8.66
C MET A 68 1.28 33.08 7.80
N PHE A 69 2.23 33.58 7.01
CA PHE A 69 3.10 32.75 6.17
C PHE A 69 3.99 31.85 7.02
N ASN A 70 4.65 32.38 8.05
CA ASN A 70 5.45 31.57 8.97
C ASN A 70 4.59 30.57 9.75
N ARG A 71 3.39 30.95 10.18
CA ARG A 71 2.45 30.02 10.83
C ARG A 71 2.00 28.92 9.88
N TYR A 72 1.78 29.23 8.60
CA TYR A 72 1.44 28.25 7.57
C TYR A 72 2.61 27.30 7.31
N ILE A 73 3.82 27.83 7.08
CA ILE A 73 5.06 27.05 6.91
C ILE A 73 5.34 26.18 8.14
N TYR A 74 5.25 26.74 9.35
CA TYR A 74 5.52 26.02 10.59
C TYR A 74 4.48 24.91 10.85
N ASN A 75 3.19 25.19 10.64
CA ASN A 75 2.15 24.20 10.87
C ASN A 75 2.06 23.12 9.78
N ASN A 76 2.41 23.42 8.52
CA ASN A 76 2.25 22.45 7.43
C ASN A 76 3.54 21.75 7.03
N ILE A 77 4.70 22.40 7.19
CA ILE A 77 5.99 21.81 6.82
C ILE A 77 6.63 21.25 8.07
N ILE A 78 6.95 22.09 9.06
CA ILE A 78 7.71 21.64 10.23
C ILE A 78 6.93 20.60 11.04
N LYS A 79 5.62 20.78 11.31
CA LYS A 79 4.85 19.73 11.99
C LYS A 79 4.71 18.45 11.15
N ASN A 80 4.63 18.55 9.83
CA ASN A 80 4.50 17.39 8.98
C ASN A 80 5.81 16.60 8.94
N PHE A 81 6.96 17.29 8.85
CA PHE A 81 8.30 16.72 8.99
C PHE A 81 8.61 16.19 10.41
N GLN A 82 8.15 16.87 11.47
CA GLN A 82 8.27 16.38 12.84
C GLN A 82 7.35 15.19 13.12
N GLY A 83 6.24 15.08 12.38
CA GLY A 83 5.32 13.94 12.44
C GLY A 83 5.74 12.75 11.58
N THR A 84 6.57 12.96 10.55
CA THR A 84 7.11 11.87 9.72
C THR A 84 8.30 11.24 10.42
N ARG A 85 8.11 10.02 10.96
CA ARG A 85 9.20 9.23 11.57
C ARG A 85 10.31 8.87 10.57
N CYS A 86 9.99 8.77 9.27
CA CYS A 86 10.92 8.41 8.21
C CYS A 86 10.79 9.39 7.05
N LEU A 87 11.91 9.98 6.61
CA LEU A 87 11.97 10.88 5.44
C LEU A 87 11.77 10.10 4.12
N LEU A 88 12.25 8.85 4.08
CA LEU A 88 12.06 7.94 2.97
C LEU A 88 11.04 6.87 3.36
N PRO A 89 10.05 6.58 2.50
CA PRO A 89 9.12 5.50 2.73
C PRO A 89 9.86 4.16 2.72
N ASN A 90 9.55 3.31 3.69
CA ASN A 90 10.10 1.96 3.80
C ASN A 90 9.44 1.05 2.76
N ASN A 91 9.89 1.12 1.51
CA ASN A 91 9.34 0.37 0.39
C ASN A 91 10.39 -0.54 -0.26
N TYR A 92 9.93 -1.43 -1.15
CA TYR A 92 10.78 -2.43 -1.82
C TYR A 92 11.98 -1.82 -2.54
N LEU A 93 11.80 -0.64 -3.16
CA LEU A 93 12.88 0.04 -3.85
C LEU A 93 13.99 0.46 -2.88
N ILE A 94 13.63 1.03 -1.72
CA ILE A 94 14.62 1.37 -0.69
C ILE A 94 15.30 0.11 -0.17
N TRP A 95 14.55 -0.97 0.05
CA TRP A 95 15.12 -2.23 0.53
C TRP A 95 16.10 -2.86 -0.44
N GLU A 96 15.85 -2.77 -1.75
CA GLU A 96 16.78 -3.28 -2.75
C GLU A 96 18.04 -2.43 -2.87
N PHE A 97 17.91 -1.10 -2.85
CA PHE A 97 19.08 -0.22 -2.88
C PHE A 97 19.94 -0.27 -1.61
N THR A 98 19.34 -0.68 -0.48
CA THR A 98 20.04 -0.77 0.81
C THR A 98 20.43 -2.19 1.19
N ARG A 99 20.06 -3.20 0.38
CA ARG A 99 20.46 -4.59 0.59
C ARG A 99 21.99 -4.71 0.55
N PRO A 100 22.61 -5.46 1.48
CA PRO A 100 24.03 -5.75 1.40
C PRO A 100 24.36 -6.55 0.14
N ILE A 101 25.53 -6.29 -0.44
CA ILE A 101 26.06 -7.08 -1.58
C ILE A 101 26.27 -8.52 -1.12
N THR A 102 25.69 -9.46 -1.86
CA THR A 102 25.78 -10.89 -1.55
C THR A 102 27.09 -11.49 -2.07
N ASN A 103 27.70 -12.37 -1.28
CA ASN A 103 28.78 -13.22 -1.77
C ASN A 103 28.19 -14.36 -2.61
N CYS A 104 28.59 -14.49 -3.88
CA CYS A 104 28.09 -15.47 -4.84
C CYS A 104 28.43 -16.93 -4.54
N ASP A 105 29.23 -17.22 -3.50
CA ASP A 105 29.53 -18.60 -3.07
C ASP A 105 28.28 -19.45 -2.79
N TYR A 106 27.16 -18.84 -2.40
CA TYR A 106 25.90 -19.55 -2.12
C TYR A 106 25.25 -20.21 -3.35
N CYS A 107 25.54 -19.69 -4.55
CA CYS A 107 24.90 -20.11 -5.81
C CYS A 107 25.89 -20.77 -6.78
N ARG A 108 27.19 -20.73 -6.48
CA ARG A 108 28.23 -21.37 -7.30
C ARG A 108 27.97 -22.87 -7.37
N ASP A 109 27.98 -23.42 -8.58
CA ASP A 109 27.69 -24.84 -8.88
C ASP A 109 26.29 -25.32 -8.44
N VAL A 110 25.33 -24.42 -8.24
CA VAL A 110 23.93 -24.73 -7.93
C VAL A 110 23.07 -24.52 -9.18
N GLU A 111 22.82 -25.60 -9.93
CA GLU A 111 21.98 -25.58 -11.14
C GLU A 111 20.55 -26.10 -10.91
N ALA A 112 20.30 -26.71 -9.75
CA ALA A 112 19.03 -27.34 -9.40
C ALA A 112 18.90 -27.46 -7.86
N PRO A 113 17.67 -27.58 -7.32
CA PRO A 113 17.51 -27.85 -5.90
C PRO A 113 18.06 -29.23 -5.55
N LEU A 114 18.57 -29.37 -4.34
CA LEU A 114 18.92 -30.68 -3.80
C LEU A 114 17.63 -31.41 -3.40
N ILE A 115 17.34 -32.53 -4.08
CA ILE A 115 16.17 -33.35 -3.80
C ILE A 115 16.56 -34.43 -2.80
N LEU A 116 15.91 -34.43 -1.65
CA LEU A 116 16.16 -35.37 -0.55
C LEU A 116 14.91 -36.23 -0.32
N PRO A 117 15.07 -37.51 0.07
CA PRO A 117 13.95 -38.33 0.50
C PRO A 117 13.35 -37.80 1.81
N ASN A 118 12.34 -38.47 2.36
CA ASN A 118 11.88 -38.17 3.72
C ASN A 118 13.00 -38.57 4.71
N LEU A 119 13.54 -37.58 5.44
CA LEU A 119 14.70 -37.70 6.32
C LEU A 119 14.31 -37.66 7.81
N THR A 120 15.18 -38.22 8.66
CA THR A 120 15.16 -37.94 10.11
C THR A 120 15.89 -36.63 10.43
N LYS A 121 15.77 -36.16 11.68
CA LYS A 121 16.48 -34.97 12.16
C LYS A 121 17.99 -35.12 12.09
N GLU A 122 18.50 -36.30 12.43
CA GLU A 122 19.95 -36.61 12.44
C GLU A 122 20.52 -36.56 11.03
N GLU A 123 19.77 -37.06 10.05
CA GLU A 123 20.15 -37.01 8.63
C GLU A 123 20.09 -35.59 8.08
N PHE A 124 19.04 -34.83 8.45
CA PHE A 124 18.86 -33.46 7.99
C PHE A 124 19.85 -32.46 8.63
N ARG A 125 20.43 -32.79 9.79
CA ARG A 125 21.37 -31.91 10.51
C ARG A 125 22.52 -31.39 9.63
N PHE A 126 23.02 -32.18 8.68
CA PHE A 126 24.09 -31.77 7.77
C PHE A 126 23.67 -30.75 6.72
N TYR A 127 22.37 -30.63 6.49
CA TYR A 127 21.73 -29.68 5.57
C TYR A 127 21.08 -28.51 6.30
N SER A 128 20.86 -28.66 7.62
CA SER A 128 20.27 -27.62 8.45
C SER A 128 21.03 -26.31 8.28
N TYR A 129 20.26 -25.24 8.12
CA TYR A 129 20.76 -23.88 7.95
C TYR A 129 21.57 -23.59 6.67
N SER A 130 21.56 -24.50 5.69
CA SER A 130 22.11 -24.26 4.36
C SER A 130 21.21 -23.34 3.54
N SER A 131 21.83 -22.39 2.80
CA SER A 131 21.11 -21.55 1.84
C SER A 131 20.89 -22.22 0.48
N ARG A 132 21.32 -23.48 0.30
CA ARG A 132 21.08 -24.23 -0.92
C ARG A 132 19.58 -24.59 -1.02
N PRO A 133 18.90 -24.31 -2.15
CA PRO A 133 17.51 -24.72 -2.33
C PRO A 133 17.35 -26.23 -2.21
N MET A 134 16.36 -26.68 -1.45
CA MET A 134 16.13 -28.09 -1.15
C MET A 134 14.66 -28.47 -1.27
N ILE A 135 14.39 -29.72 -1.66
CA ILE A 135 13.06 -30.32 -1.63
C ILE A 135 13.13 -31.61 -0.83
N ILE A 136 12.40 -31.70 0.27
CA ILE A 136 12.24 -32.92 1.05
C ILE A 136 10.96 -33.61 0.59
N LYS A 137 11.11 -34.78 -0.02
CA LYS A 137 10.00 -35.52 -0.62
C LYS A 137 9.11 -36.15 0.44
N ASN A 138 7.79 -36.02 0.27
CA ASN A 138 6.77 -36.66 1.12
C ASN A 138 6.92 -36.39 2.62
N ALA A 139 7.46 -35.23 3.02
CA ALA A 139 7.68 -34.91 4.42
C ALA A 139 6.40 -34.47 5.16
N ALA A 140 5.36 -34.03 4.44
CA ALA A 140 4.07 -33.63 4.98
C ALA A 140 2.96 -34.66 4.66
N TYR A 141 3.33 -35.92 4.40
CA TYR A 141 2.40 -36.95 3.92
C TYR A 141 1.30 -37.30 4.93
N ASP A 142 1.62 -37.26 6.22
CA ASP A 142 0.73 -37.63 7.32
C ASP A 142 -0.14 -36.47 7.83
N TRP A 143 0.00 -35.26 7.28
CA TRP A 143 -0.73 -34.08 7.76
C TRP A 143 -2.19 -34.11 7.31
N PRO A 144 -3.18 -34.09 8.23
CA PRO A 144 -4.60 -34.03 7.87
C PRO A 144 -4.98 -32.82 6.98
N ALA A 145 -4.18 -31.77 6.98
CA ALA A 145 -4.38 -30.54 6.23
C ALA A 145 -4.74 -30.75 4.75
N HIS A 146 -4.18 -31.76 4.06
CA HIS A 146 -4.47 -32.01 2.64
C HIS A 146 -5.93 -32.43 2.37
N LYS A 147 -6.69 -32.80 3.40
CA LYS A 147 -8.12 -33.14 3.31
C LYS A 147 -9.02 -32.05 3.88
N GLU A 148 -8.54 -31.36 4.91
CA GLU A 148 -9.37 -30.46 5.73
C GLU A 148 -9.25 -29.00 5.32
N PHE A 149 -8.08 -28.57 4.85
CA PHE A 149 -7.86 -27.16 4.49
C PHE A 149 -8.54 -26.85 3.16
N THR A 150 -9.49 -25.92 3.22
CA THR A 150 -10.27 -25.41 2.09
C THR A 150 -10.54 -23.93 2.30
N LEU A 151 -10.98 -23.21 1.25
CA LEU A 151 -11.33 -21.79 1.40
C LEU A 151 -12.42 -21.61 2.46
N ASP A 152 -13.40 -22.52 2.46
CA ASP A 152 -14.50 -22.54 3.43
C ASP A 152 -14.02 -22.82 4.85
N PHE A 153 -13.05 -23.72 5.03
CA PHE A 153 -12.43 -23.96 6.35
C PHE A 153 -11.86 -22.66 6.93
N PHE A 154 -11.06 -21.93 6.14
CA PHE A 154 -10.46 -20.68 6.61
C PHE A 154 -11.50 -19.59 6.82
N ARG A 155 -12.48 -19.44 5.91
CA ARG A 155 -13.59 -18.50 6.09
C ARG A 155 -14.32 -18.74 7.42
N ASN A 156 -14.76 -19.98 7.65
CA ASN A 156 -15.49 -20.34 8.87
C ASN A 156 -14.65 -20.15 10.14
N LEU A 157 -13.35 -20.39 10.05
CA LEU A 157 -12.41 -20.22 11.16
C LEU A 157 -12.28 -18.74 11.53
N TYR A 158 -12.09 -17.87 10.54
CA TYR A 158 -11.93 -16.42 10.72
C TYR A 158 -13.23 -15.72 11.12
N GLU A 159 -14.38 -16.17 10.63
CA GLU A 159 -15.68 -15.62 11.02
C GLU A 159 -16.07 -15.95 12.48
N ARG A 160 -15.57 -17.08 13.01
CA ARG A 160 -15.90 -17.53 14.37
C ARG A 160 -15.08 -16.83 15.45
N ILE A 161 -13.85 -16.44 15.13
CA ILE A 161 -12.90 -15.93 16.12
C ILE A 161 -12.87 -14.41 16.06
N GLU A 162 -13.31 -13.78 17.15
CA GLU A 162 -13.23 -12.33 17.34
C GLU A 162 -11.76 -11.87 17.30
N GLY A 163 -11.46 -10.78 16.58
CA GLY A 163 -10.10 -10.25 16.44
C GLY A 163 -9.25 -10.94 15.37
N ALA A 164 -9.75 -11.99 14.68
CA ALA A 164 -8.96 -12.75 13.72
C ALA A 164 -8.54 -11.92 12.50
N TYR A 165 -9.42 -11.06 11.98
CA TYR A 165 -9.10 -10.19 10.83
C TYR A 165 -8.26 -9.00 11.26
N GLU A 166 -8.56 -8.41 12.41
CA GLU A 166 -7.84 -7.28 13.00
C GLU A 166 -6.37 -7.66 13.25
N SER A 167 -6.12 -8.89 13.71
CA SER A 167 -4.77 -9.46 13.81
C SER A 167 -3.99 -9.37 12.48
N ILE A 168 -4.65 -9.60 11.34
CA ILE A 168 -3.96 -9.49 10.03
C ILE A 168 -3.71 -8.04 9.65
N GLU A 169 -4.69 -7.18 9.88
CA GLU A 169 -4.66 -5.78 9.44
C GLU A 169 -3.73 -4.91 10.28
N GLU A 170 -3.61 -5.18 11.58
CA GLU A 170 -2.87 -4.35 12.53
C GLU A 170 -1.53 -4.94 12.96
N GLU A 171 -1.40 -6.27 13.05
CA GLU A 171 -0.22 -6.93 13.62
C GLU A 171 0.56 -7.77 12.60
N CYS A 172 -0.14 -8.40 11.66
CA CYS A 172 0.45 -9.28 10.66
C CYS A 172 0.42 -8.65 9.26
N GLN A 173 0.28 -9.47 8.22
CA GLN A 173 0.39 -9.03 6.84
C GLN A 173 -0.55 -9.83 5.94
N PHE A 174 -1.25 -9.10 5.08
CA PHE A 174 -1.93 -9.64 3.90
C PHE A 174 -1.07 -9.42 2.65
N LEU A 175 -0.97 -10.43 1.81
CA LEU A 175 -0.17 -10.46 0.59
C LEU A 175 -1.11 -10.68 -0.60
N HIS A 176 -1.51 -9.59 -1.24
CA HIS A 176 -2.46 -9.64 -2.35
C HIS A 176 -1.85 -10.10 -3.68
N PHE A 177 -0.51 -10.09 -3.82
CA PHE A 177 0.22 -10.39 -5.07
C PHE A 177 -0.39 -9.70 -6.30
N LYS A 178 -0.76 -10.45 -7.34
CA LYS A 178 -1.42 -9.92 -8.54
C LYS A 178 -2.94 -9.91 -8.46
N SER A 179 -3.52 -10.36 -7.35
CA SER A 179 -4.96 -10.26 -7.15
C SER A 179 -5.40 -8.81 -6.89
N ASN A 180 -6.69 -8.56 -7.11
CA ASN A 180 -7.34 -7.27 -6.86
C ASN A 180 -7.97 -7.18 -5.46
N PHE A 181 -7.66 -8.10 -4.55
CA PHE A 181 -8.18 -8.08 -3.19
C PHE A 181 -7.39 -7.12 -2.31
N ALA A 182 -8.08 -6.30 -1.52
CA ALA A 182 -7.46 -5.38 -0.58
C ALA A 182 -7.12 -6.05 0.77
N ASN A 183 -7.90 -7.05 1.18
CA ASN A 183 -7.77 -7.72 2.48
C ASN A 183 -8.37 -9.14 2.44
N LEU A 184 -8.18 -9.90 3.53
CA LEU A 184 -8.66 -11.27 3.63
C LEU A 184 -10.19 -11.39 3.68
N ARG A 185 -10.91 -10.36 4.17
CA ARG A 185 -12.38 -10.37 4.18
C ARG A 185 -12.95 -10.42 2.76
N GLU A 186 -12.36 -9.66 1.83
CA GLU A 186 -12.76 -9.69 0.42
C GLU A 186 -12.48 -11.04 -0.24
N VAL A 187 -11.38 -11.70 0.14
CA VAL A 187 -11.06 -13.06 -0.33
C VAL A 187 -12.18 -14.02 0.08
N PHE A 188 -12.59 -14.00 1.35
CA PHE A 188 -13.64 -14.90 1.82
C PHE A 188 -15.05 -14.55 1.35
N ALA A 189 -15.26 -13.30 0.92
CA ALA A 189 -16.50 -12.82 0.32
C ALA A 189 -16.58 -13.02 -1.20
N MET A 190 -15.56 -13.60 -1.84
CA MET A 190 -15.56 -13.81 -3.29
C MET A 190 -16.68 -14.77 -3.73
N SER A 191 -17.11 -14.64 -5.00
CA SER A 191 -18.12 -15.54 -5.56
C SER A 191 -17.63 -16.99 -5.61
N GLU A 192 -18.54 -17.96 -5.51
CA GLU A 192 -18.19 -19.38 -5.66
C GLU A 192 -17.59 -19.70 -7.04
N GLY A 193 -18.02 -18.96 -8.07
CA GLY A 193 -17.47 -19.07 -9.43
C GLY A 193 -15.99 -18.76 -9.45
N ARG A 194 -15.61 -17.62 -8.86
CA ARG A 194 -14.22 -17.18 -8.74
C ARG A 194 -13.41 -18.06 -7.80
N ALA A 195 -13.98 -18.47 -6.66
CA ALA A 195 -13.33 -19.39 -5.72
C ALA A 195 -12.96 -20.74 -6.37
N SER A 196 -13.79 -21.23 -7.28
CA SER A 196 -13.59 -22.48 -8.01
C SER A 196 -12.84 -22.30 -9.34
N TYR A 197 -12.40 -21.09 -9.66
CA TYR A 197 -11.77 -20.71 -10.92
C TYR A 197 -12.51 -21.24 -12.17
N ARG A 198 -13.82 -20.94 -12.27
CA ARG A 198 -14.63 -21.33 -13.43
C ARG A 198 -14.28 -20.52 -14.67
N GLU A 199 -14.60 -21.07 -15.84
CA GLU A 199 -14.37 -20.41 -17.13
C GLU A 199 -14.98 -18.99 -17.15
N GLY A 200 -14.16 -18.00 -17.50
CA GLY A 200 -14.54 -16.59 -17.56
C GLY A 200 -14.34 -15.80 -16.26
N GLU A 201 -13.94 -16.44 -15.17
CA GLU A 201 -13.58 -15.78 -13.91
C GLU A 201 -12.09 -15.39 -13.89
N ASP A 202 -11.76 -14.32 -13.17
CA ASP A 202 -10.37 -13.89 -13.00
C ASP A 202 -9.62 -14.81 -12.01
N PRO A 203 -8.38 -15.22 -12.33
CA PRO A 203 -7.55 -15.97 -11.39
C PRO A 203 -7.24 -15.10 -10.17
N TRP A 204 -6.92 -15.77 -9.06
CA TRP A 204 -6.52 -15.11 -7.84
C TRP A 204 -5.51 -15.95 -7.11
N TYR A 205 -4.57 -15.27 -6.45
CA TYR A 205 -3.62 -15.89 -5.55
C TYR A 205 -3.26 -14.91 -4.46
N VAL A 206 -3.36 -15.35 -3.21
CA VAL A 206 -3.13 -14.53 -2.03
C VAL A 206 -2.29 -15.29 -1.02
N GLY A 207 -1.65 -14.53 -0.14
CA GLY A 207 -1.05 -15.05 1.08
C GLY A 207 -1.47 -14.22 2.27
N TRP A 208 -1.43 -14.80 3.46
CA TRP A 208 -1.59 -14.05 4.69
C TRP A 208 -0.80 -14.69 5.82
N LYS A 209 -0.26 -13.84 6.69
CA LYS A 209 0.41 -14.23 7.91
C LYS A 209 -0.62 -14.39 9.03
N ASN A 210 -0.62 -15.54 9.67
CA ASN A 210 -1.45 -15.82 10.85
C ASN A 210 -0.62 -15.55 12.11
N CYS A 211 -1.02 -14.60 12.95
CA CYS A 211 -0.44 -14.40 14.28
C CYS A 211 -1.47 -14.53 15.42
N HIS A 212 -2.76 -14.61 15.10
CA HIS A 212 -3.81 -14.77 16.11
C HIS A 212 -3.70 -16.14 16.81
N PRO A 213 -3.54 -16.20 18.15
CA PRO A 213 -3.26 -17.47 18.83
C PRO A 213 -4.31 -18.57 18.63
N GLN A 214 -5.59 -18.23 18.70
CA GLN A 214 -6.66 -19.23 18.52
C GLN A 214 -6.73 -19.78 17.09
N ILE A 215 -6.35 -18.97 16.09
CA ILE A 215 -6.28 -19.41 14.69
C ILE A 215 -5.14 -20.43 14.57
N LEU A 216 -3.96 -20.08 15.09
CA LEU A 216 -2.78 -20.93 15.08
C LEU A 216 -3.01 -22.24 15.83
N ASP A 217 -3.61 -22.21 17.02
CA ASP A 217 -3.92 -23.42 17.80
C ASP A 217 -4.93 -24.33 17.09
N THR A 218 -5.91 -23.75 16.38
CA THR A 218 -6.85 -24.54 15.59
C THR A 218 -6.15 -25.18 14.38
N MET A 219 -5.33 -24.41 13.65
CA MET A 219 -4.62 -24.92 12.47
C MET A 219 -3.60 -26.01 12.82
N LYS A 220 -2.92 -25.91 13.97
CA LYS A 220 -1.93 -26.89 14.45
C LYS A 220 -2.51 -28.30 14.68
N GLN A 221 -3.82 -28.46 14.69
CA GLN A 221 -4.46 -29.78 14.75
C GLN A 221 -4.34 -30.55 13.42
N PHE A 222 -4.04 -29.85 12.31
CA PHE A 222 -4.06 -30.40 10.96
C PHE A 222 -2.69 -30.50 10.31
N TYR A 223 -1.66 -29.89 10.89
CA TYR A 223 -0.29 -29.94 10.38
C TYR A 223 0.70 -29.81 11.54
N ASN A 224 1.91 -30.32 11.33
CA ASN A 224 3.00 -30.22 12.31
C ASN A 224 4.16 -29.37 11.76
N ILE A 225 5.07 -28.96 12.63
CA ILE A 225 6.39 -28.49 12.18
C ILE A 225 7.05 -29.67 11.44
N PRO A 226 7.69 -29.46 10.27
CA PRO A 226 8.31 -30.56 9.54
C PRO A 226 9.27 -31.35 10.44
N HIS A 227 9.04 -32.66 10.55
CA HIS A 227 9.65 -33.51 11.58
C HIS A 227 11.17 -33.65 11.43
N PHE A 228 11.70 -33.35 10.25
CA PHE A 228 13.14 -33.39 9.97
C PHE A 228 13.88 -32.13 10.46
N LEU A 229 13.18 -31.07 10.89
CA LEU A 229 13.84 -29.87 11.40
C LEU A 229 14.53 -30.13 12.75
N PRO A 230 15.66 -29.45 13.04
CA PRO A 230 16.37 -29.60 14.30
C PRO A 230 15.51 -29.27 15.53
N ASP A 231 15.78 -29.94 16.66
CA ASP A 231 15.06 -29.69 17.94
C ASP A 231 15.36 -28.31 18.55
N ASP A 232 16.53 -27.75 18.23
CA ASP A 232 16.98 -26.44 18.67
C ASP A 232 16.59 -25.31 17.70
N ALA A 233 15.90 -25.64 16.59
CA ALA A 233 15.42 -24.64 15.66
C ALA A 233 14.34 -23.78 16.31
N GLU A 234 14.53 -22.47 16.31
CA GLU A 234 13.51 -21.54 16.78
C GLU A 234 12.45 -21.36 15.69
N ILE A 235 11.21 -21.73 16.01
CA ILE A 235 10.05 -21.56 15.13
C ILE A 235 9.19 -20.44 15.69
N PRO A 236 8.93 -19.35 14.94
CA PRO A 236 8.03 -18.32 15.42
C PRO A 236 6.63 -18.90 15.61
N TYR A 237 5.91 -18.38 16.60
CA TYR A 237 4.50 -18.70 16.80
C TYR A 237 3.65 -17.90 15.79
N SER A 238 3.90 -18.14 14.51
CA SER A 238 3.16 -17.60 13.36
C SER A 238 3.42 -18.49 12.15
N ASN A 239 2.51 -18.45 11.18
CA ASN A 239 2.69 -19.13 9.90
C ASN A 239 2.13 -18.27 8.77
N TYR A 240 2.37 -18.69 7.53
CA TYR A 240 1.72 -18.12 6.36
C TYR A 240 0.91 -19.20 5.66
N ILE A 241 -0.25 -18.83 5.16
CA ILE A 241 -0.97 -19.61 4.15
C ILE A 241 -0.82 -18.89 2.82
N PHE A 242 -0.55 -19.65 1.76
CA PHE A 242 -0.69 -19.16 0.40
C PHE A 242 -1.68 -20.03 -0.37
N MET A 243 -2.60 -19.39 -1.07
CA MET A 243 -3.72 -20.07 -1.71
C MET A 243 -4.14 -19.38 -3.00
N GLY A 244 -4.48 -20.19 -4.01
CA GLY A 244 -5.10 -19.69 -5.25
C GLY A 244 -4.66 -20.44 -6.52
N TYR A 245 -4.74 -19.75 -7.65
CA TYR A 245 -4.61 -20.27 -9.01
C TYR A 245 -3.62 -19.44 -9.85
N GLU A 246 -3.10 -20.07 -10.90
CA GLU A 246 -2.23 -19.49 -11.94
C GLU A 246 -0.99 -18.74 -11.43
N GLU A 247 -1.04 -17.41 -11.35
CA GLU A 247 0.12 -16.59 -11.02
C GLU A 247 0.29 -16.49 -9.50
N GLY A 248 1.37 -17.09 -8.98
CA GLY A 248 1.71 -17.05 -7.57
C GLY A 248 2.42 -15.74 -7.18
N ALA A 249 3.39 -15.86 -6.29
CA ALA A 249 4.28 -14.76 -5.94
C ALA A 249 5.13 -14.33 -7.15
N VAL A 250 5.22 -13.00 -7.37
CA VAL A 250 6.11 -12.40 -8.37
C VAL A 250 7.58 -12.50 -7.93
N MET A 251 8.53 -12.24 -8.83
CA MET A 251 9.96 -12.34 -8.49
C MET A 251 10.35 -11.34 -7.40
N HIS A 252 10.79 -11.83 -6.23
CA HIS A 252 11.15 -10.99 -5.09
C HIS A 252 12.15 -11.69 -4.15
N LEU A 253 12.71 -10.91 -3.23
CA LEU A 253 13.33 -11.38 -1.99
C LEU A 253 12.39 -11.18 -0.80
N ASP A 254 12.52 -12.05 0.20
CA ASP A 254 11.88 -11.87 1.49
C ASP A 254 12.82 -11.16 2.47
N TYR A 255 12.26 -10.20 3.21
CA TYR A 255 12.96 -9.47 4.26
C TYR A 255 12.59 -10.04 5.63
N ILE A 256 12.92 -11.32 5.81
CA ILE A 256 12.71 -12.10 7.04
C ILE A 256 14.05 -12.38 7.74
N SER A 257 14.01 -12.72 9.02
CA SER A 257 15.24 -12.93 9.81
C SER A 257 15.79 -14.36 9.68
N ARG A 258 14.92 -15.34 9.43
CA ARG A 258 15.22 -16.77 9.48
C ARG A 258 15.05 -17.43 8.11
N LEU A 259 15.42 -18.70 8.01
CA LEU A 259 15.16 -19.50 6.82
C LEU A 259 13.68 -19.87 6.77
N MET A 260 13.19 -20.20 5.58
CA MET A 260 11.79 -20.56 5.38
C MET A 260 11.67 -22.01 4.91
N TRP A 261 10.67 -22.70 5.45
CA TRP A 261 10.14 -23.92 4.85
C TRP A 261 8.71 -23.68 4.37
N GLN A 262 8.33 -24.31 3.26
CA GLN A 262 6.96 -24.29 2.74
C GLN A 262 6.52 -25.68 2.31
N ALA A 263 5.45 -26.16 2.93
CA ALA A 263 4.84 -27.44 2.63
C ALA A 263 3.73 -27.25 1.59
N GLN A 264 3.74 -28.05 0.52
CA GLN A 264 2.67 -28.08 -0.46
C GLN A 264 1.55 -29.01 0.03
N VAL A 265 0.38 -28.43 0.33
CA VAL A 265 -0.74 -29.16 0.94
C VAL A 265 -1.79 -29.56 -0.09
N ILE A 266 -2.06 -28.70 -1.07
CA ILE A 266 -2.98 -28.97 -2.18
C ILE A 266 -2.34 -28.52 -3.49
N GLY A 267 -2.52 -29.30 -4.55
CA GLY A 267 -2.01 -28.96 -5.89
C GLY A 267 -0.49 -29.00 -6.00
N SER A 268 0.04 -28.31 -6.99
CA SER A 268 1.47 -28.27 -7.29
C SER A 268 1.88 -26.87 -7.73
N LYS A 269 3.13 -26.53 -7.43
CA LYS A 269 3.68 -25.20 -7.68
C LYS A 269 5.06 -25.32 -8.29
N THR A 270 5.29 -24.58 -9.36
CA THR A 270 6.62 -24.37 -9.92
C THR A 270 7.25 -23.13 -9.31
N TRP A 271 8.45 -23.32 -8.80
CA TRP A 271 9.33 -22.27 -8.30
C TRP A 271 10.32 -21.91 -9.40
N ILE A 272 10.50 -20.62 -9.60
CA ILE A 272 11.58 -20.07 -10.43
C ILE A 272 12.48 -19.33 -9.46
N VAL A 273 13.74 -19.72 -9.39
CA VAL A 273 14.73 -19.08 -8.51
C VAL A 273 15.83 -18.47 -9.35
N ALA A 274 16.29 -17.30 -8.92
CA ALA A 274 17.36 -16.56 -9.55
C ALA A 274 18.38 -16.10 -8.52
N PRO A 275 19.67 -16.03 -8.88
CA PRO A 275 20.67 -15.40 -8.04
C PRO A 275 20.38 -13.90 -7.90
N THR A 276 21.09 -13.27 -6.97
CA THR A 276 21.11 -11.82 -6.85
C THR A 276 21.79 -11.19 -8.08
N PRO A 277 21.38 -9.98 -8.52
CA PRO A 277 21.88 -9.39 -9.76
C PRO A 277 23.41 -9.27 -9.85
N GLU A 278 24.09 -9.05 -8.72
CA GLU A 278 25.56 -9.00 -8.66
C GLU A 278 26.23 -10.34 -9.01
N CYS A 279 25.50 -11.45 -8.94
CA CYS A 279 25.96 -12.82 -9.20
C CYS A 279 25.51 -13.38 -10.56
N ASP A 280 24.81 -12.60 -11.39
CA ASP A 280 24.26 -13.04 -12.69
C ASP A 280 25.31 -13.56 -13.68
N ASN A 281 26.57 -13.14 -13.53
CA ASN A 281 27.67 -13.59 -14.38
C ASN A 281 28.28 -14.94 -13.95
N GLU A 282 28.07 -15.35 -12.69
CA GLU A 282 28.62 -16.59 -12.11
C GLU A 282 27.55 -17.67 -11.96
N CYS A 283 26.32 -17.27 -11.65
CA CYS A 283 25.22 -18.15 -11.29
C CYS A 283 24.09 -18.04 -12.31
N ARG A 284 23.22 -19.06 -12.34
CA ARG A 284 22.09 -19.11 -13.28
C ARG A 284 20.78 -19.31 -12.55
N SER A 285 19.72 -18.73 -13.11
CA SER A 285 18.37 -19.05 -12.69
C SER A 285 17.99 -20.47 -13.10
N PHE A 286 17.17 -21.13 -12.28
CA PHE A 286 16.60 -22.43 -12.58
C PHE A 286 15.17 -22.52 -12.04
N LYS A 287 14.45 -23.56 -12.47
CA LYS A 287 13.08 -23.82 -12.04
C LYS A 287 12.91 -25.24 -11.57
N PHE A 288 12.00 -25.44 -10.63
CA PHE A 288 11.66 -26.77 -10.10
C PHE A 288 10.21 -26.80 -9.63
N SER A 289 9.61 -27.98 -9.63
CA SER A 289 8.22 -28.16 -9.20
C SER A 289 8.16 -28.86 -7.85
N VAL A 290 7.23 -28.42 -7.01
CA VAL A 290 6.94 -28.96 -5.69
C VAL A 290 5.52 -29.50 -5.71
N ASN A 291 5.37 -30.77 -5.34
CA ASN A 291 4.09 -31.48 -5.38
C ASN A 291 3.52 -31.64 -3.98
N VAL A 292 2.23 -32.00 -3.89
CA VAL A 292 1.56 -32.31 -2.63
C VAL A 292 2.44 -33.21 -1.75
N THR A 293 2.50 -32.88 -0.45
CA THR A 293 3.31 -33.53 0.60
C THR A 293 4.81 -33.24 0.58
N ASP A 294 5.34 -32.58 -0.45
CA ASP A 294 6.72 -32.11 -0.45
C ASP A 294 6.88 -30.85 0.42
N VAL A 295 8.06 -30.69 0.99
CA VAL A 295 8.47 -29.46 1.69
C VAL A 295 9.66 -28.86 0.97
N VAL A 296 9.54 -27.60 0.53
CA VAL A 296 10.65 -26.83 -0.01
C VAL A 296 11.32 -26.04 1.10
N LEU A 297 12.65 -26.03 1.11
CA LEU A 297 13.46 -25.08 1.87
C LEU A 297 14.19 -24.17 0.91
N LEU A 298 14.00 -22.87 1.09
CA LEU A 298 14.62 -21.85 0.27
C LEU A 298 15.06 -20.70 1.18
N ASP A 299 16.31 -20.28 1.05
CA ASP A 299 16.77 -19.06 1.67
C ASP A 299 16.28 -17.86 0.84
N THR A 300 15.04 -17.47 1.08
CA THR A 300 14.37 -16.38 0.33
C THR A 300 14.94 -15.00 0.61
N ARG A 301 15.86 -14.89 1.57
CA ARG A 301 16.60 -13.66 1.86
C ARG A 301 17.68 -13.37 0.80
N ILE A 302 18.13 -14.40 0.08
CA ILE A 302 19.21 -14.29 -0.91
C ILE A 302 18.90 -14.92 -2.27
N TRP A 303 17.90 -15.81 -2.35
CA TRP A 303 17.39 -16.32 -3.62
C TRP A 303 16.16 -15.53 -4.04
N TYR A 304 16.28 -14.79 -5.14
CA TYR A 304 15.10 -14.23 -5.79
C TYR A 304 14.22 -15.38 -6.21
N HIS A 305 12.92 -15.25 -5.96
CA HIS A 305 12.00 -16.33 -6.27
C HIS A 305 10.65 -15.81 -6.74
N SER A 306 10.08 -16.55 -7.68
CA SER A 306 8.69 -16.42 -8.09
C SER A 306 8.05 -17.79 -8.14
N THR A 307 6.72 -17.82 -8.13
CA THR A 307 5.96 -19.07 -8.13
C THR A 307 4.82 -19.04 -9.13
N HIS A 308 4.56 -20.19 -9.73
CA HIS A 308 3.47 -20.41 -10.66
C HIS A 308 2.72 -21.68 -10.28
N ILE A 309 1.39 -21.64 -10.32
CA ILE A 309 0.52 -22.75 -9.96
C ILE A 309 0.23 -23.53 -11.22
N GLU A 310 0.54 -24.82 -11.18
CA GLU A 310 0.43 -25.69 -12.34
C GLU A 310 -1.00 -26.20 -12.55
N ASN A 311 -1.35 -26.47 -13.80
CA ASN A 311 -2.54 -27.24 -14.22
C ASN A 311 -3.91 -26.60 -13.92
N GLY A 312 -3.99 -25.28 -13.69
CA GLY A 312 -5.27 -24.60 -13.39
C GLY A 312 -5.94 -25.11 -12.11
N ASN A 313 -5.23 -25.90 -11.31
CA ASN A 313 -5.73 -26.46 -10.06
C ASN A 313 -5.45 -25.48 -8.92
N LEU A 314 -6.26 -25.57 -7.87
CA LEU A 314 -6.02 -24.83 -6.64
C LEU A 314 -4.68 -25.28 -6.03
N SER A 315 -3.84 -24.31 -5.69
CA SER A 315 -2.66 -24.53 -4.85
C SER A 315 -2.95 -24.05 -3.44
N LEU A 316 -2.52 -24.80 -2.44
CA LEU A 316 -2.48 -24.36 -1.05
C LEU A 316 -1.19 -24.79 -0.38
N THR A 317 -0.56 -23.88 0.36
CA THR A 317 0.65 -24.17 1.13
C THR A 317 0.57 -23.65 2.55
N VAL A 318 1.31 -24.31 3.44
CA VAL A 318 1.59 -23.85 4.80
C VAL A 318 3.08 -23.55 4.89
N THR A 319 3.42 -22.39 5.42
CA THR A 319 4.79 -21.89 5.47
C THR A 319 5.11 -21.37 6.86
N SER A 320 6.32 -21.59 7.34
CA SER A 320 6.84 -20.87 8.52
C SER A 320 8.34 -20.70 8.40
N GLU A 321 8.87 -19.88 9.29
CA GLU A 321 10.30 -19.66 9.42
C GLU A 321 10.91 -20.68 10.38
N TYR A 322 12.22 -20.92 10.26
CA TYR A 322 13.02 -21.68 11.21
C TYR A 322 14.46 -21.15 11.18
N GLY A 323 15.14 -21.16 12.32
CA GLY A 323 16.50 -20.62 12.40
C GLY A 323 17.12 -20.75 13.76
#